data_AF-A0A8B8HP76-F1
#
_entry.id   AF-A0A8B8HP76-F1
#
_cell.length_a   1.000
_cell.length_b   1.000
_cell.length_c   1.000
_cell.angle_alpha   90.00
_cell.angle_beta   90.00
_cell.angle_gamma   90.00
#
_symmetry.space_group_name_H-M   'P 1'
#
loop_
_entity.id
_entity.type
_entity.pdbx_description
1 polymer ?
#
loop_
_entity_poly.entity_id
_entity_poly.type
_entity_poly.pdbx_seq_one_letter_code
_entity_poly.pdbx_strand_id
1 'polypeptide(L)'
;MWSSLFVLLAFSYVKGDVRLDPLVVYLPTQGLVKGLRTDEDYSLFLGIPYARINEQNPFGVAEPYPYSDAIYEAYEDPPECPQMLASDPIGNLDCLRLNIYVPNKASFRNKLPVIVWLHGGGFSVGYNKQNYFGGKYLVKHDVIVVAPNYRLGVYGFMCLDTPEVPGNQGLKDQLRALRWIRDNIASFGGDVSKITLMGESAGSTSIEAHILSKTETLFNNVILQSGTLLKPQVISEPDLNAPIKIVEQLGLQTDNNSEALEFLSTADPK
;
A
#
# COMPACT_ATOMS: atom_id res chain seq x y z
N MET A 1 -37.81 64.07 -20.04
CA MET A 1 -38.11 63.00 -19.06
C MET A 1 -38.04 61.66 -19.77
N TRP A 2 -36.83 61.14 -20.02
CA TRP A 2 -36.62 59.80 -20.57
C TRP A 2 -35.50 59.14 -19.75
N SER A 3 -35.87 58.08 -19.05
CA SER A 3 -35.09 57.42 -18.01
C SER A 3 -34.17 56.37 -18.63
N SER A 4 -32.86 56.46 -18.38
CA SER A 4 -31.90 55.44 -18.79
C SER A 4 -32.00 54.21 -17.89
N LEU A 5 -32.33 53.06 -18.48
CA LEU A 5 -32.39 51.77 -17.80
C LEU A 5 -30.96 51.18 -17.71
N PHE A 6 -30.38 51.11 -16.51
CA PHE A 6 -29.14 50.39 -16.26
C PHE A 6 -29.45 48.89 -16.09
N VAL A 7 -28.97 48.06 -17.03
CA VAL A 7 -29.01 46.60 -16.89
C VAL A 7 -27.75 46.17 -16.15
N LEU A 8 -27.92 45.74 -14.90
CA LEU A 8 -26.88 45.07 -14.11
C LEU A 8 -26.75 43.61 -14.57
N LEU A 9 -25.68 43.28 -15.27
CA LEU A 9 -25.29 41.90 -15.54
C LEU A 9 -24.59 41.33 -14.30
N ALA A 10 -25.31 40.49 -13.55
CA ALA A 10 -24.73 39.69 -12.49
C ALA A 10 -24.04 38.46 -13.11
N PHE A 11 -22.71 38.46 -13.18
CA PHE A 11 -21.95 37.24 -13.47
C PHE A 11 -21.98 36.35 -12.24
N SER A 12 -22.78 35.29 -12.28
CA SER A 12 -22.72 34.21 -11.30
C SER A 12 -21.52 33.32 -11.65
N TYR A 13 -20.53 33.29 -10.76
CA TYR A 13 -19.41 32.36 -10.85
C TYR A 13 -19.91 30.98 -10.44
N VAL A 14 -20.34 30.17 -11.40
CA VAL A 14 -20.58 28.74 -11.15
C VAL A 14 -19.22 28.06 -11.10
N LYS A 15 -18.73 27.77 -9.90
CA LYS A 15 -17.73 26.71 -9.74
C LYS A 15 -18.44 25.42 -10.12
N GLY A 16 -18.20 24.92 -11.33
CA GLY A 16 -18.55 23.56 -11.67
C GLY A 16 -17.64 22.65 -10.85
N ASP A 17 -18.15 22.07 -9.78
CA ASP A 17 -17.51 20.87 -9.23
C ASP A 17 -17.57 19.81 -10.34
N VAL A 18 -16.41 19.26 -10.69
CA VAL A 18 -16.32 18.16 -11.64
C VAL A 18 -17.22 17.06 -11.11
N ARG A 19 -18.28 16.74 -11.85
CA ARG A 19 -19.16 15.61 -11.56
C ARG A 19 -18.36 14.34 -11.85
N LEU A 20 -17.60 13.90 -10.85
CA LEU A 20 -16.93 12.62 -10.83
C LEU A 20 -18.03 11.55 -10.71
N ASP A 21 -18.47 11.00 -11.83
CA ASP A 21 -19.41 9.88 -11.81
C ASP A 21 -18.76 8.73 -11.02
N PRO A 22 -19.37 8.29 -9.90
CA PRO A 22 -18.84 7.20 -9.09
C PRO A 22 -18.62 5.93 -9.90
N LEU A 23 -17.38 5.47 -10.02
CA LEU A 23 -17.12 4.12 -10.50
C LEU A 23 -17.13 3.16 -9.31
N VAL A 24 -18.20 2.37 -9.19
CA VAL A 24 -18.35 1.38 -8.14
C VAL A 24 -17.96 0.00 -8.67
N VAL A 25 -17.06 -0.67 -7.96
CA VAL A 25 -16.56 -2.00 -8.27
C VAL A 25 -16.89 -2.94 -7.11
N TYR A 26 -17.44 -4.12 -7.41
CA TYR A 26 -17.67 -5.16 -6.42
C TYR A 26 -16.44 -6.06 -6.29
N LEU A 27 -15.92 -6.16 -5.06
CA LEU A 27 -14.79 -7.00 -4.67
C LEU A 27 -15.31 -8.21 -3.90
N PRO A 28 -15.09 -9.44 -4.38
CA PRO A 28 -15.55 -10.65 -3.69
C PRO A 28 -15.10 -10.75 -2.24
N THR A 29 -13.91 -10.22 -1.91
CA THR A 29 -13.36 -10.31 -0.56
C THR A 29 -13.75 -9.14 0.35
N GLN A 30 -14.30 -8.05 -0.17
CA GLN A 30 -14.41 -6.77 0.56
C GLN A 30 -15.67 -5.93 0.28
N GLY A 31 -16.56 -6.37 -0.60
CA GLY A 31 -17.79 -5.64 -0.90
C GLY A 31 -17.57 -4.54 -1.94
N LEU A 32 -18.30 -3.43 -1.80
CA LEU A 32 -18.32 -2.37 -2.81
C LEU A 32 -17.22 -1.33 -2.55
N VAL A 33 -16.43 -1.02 -3.58
CA VAL A 33 -15.43 0.05 -3.55
C VAL A 33 -15.79 1.11 -4.58
N LYS A 34 -15.81 2.38 -4.17
CA LYS A 34 -16.12 3.52 -5.03
C LYS A 34 -14.85 4.33 -5.27
N GLY A 35 -14.45 4.44 -6.52
CA GLY A 35 -13.28 5.20 -6.97
C GLY A 35 -13.66 6.51 -7.66
N LEU A 36 -12.64 7.16 -8.24
CA LEU A 36 -12.75 8.40 -8.99
C LEU A 36 -12.43 8.16 -10.48
N ARG A 37 -13.23 8.72 -11.38
CA ARG A 37 -12.85 8.81 -12.79
C ARG A 37 -12.01 10.07 -13.00
N THR A 38 -10.88 9.99 -13.69
CA THR A 38 -10.07 11.18 -13.94
C THR A 38 -10.51 11.90 -15.21
N ASP A 39 -10.06 13.15 -15.41
CA ASP A 39 -10.20 13.86 -16.69
C ASP A 39 -9.30 13.27 -17.78
N GLU A 40 -8.36 12.40 -17.39
CA GLU A 40 -7.57 11.58 -18.29
C GLU A 40 -8.26 10.21 -18.50
N ASP A 41 -7.80 9.42 -19.48
CA ASP A 41 -8.44 8.14 -19.87
C ASP A 41 -8.23 6.97 -18.88
N TYR A 42 -8.30 7.23 -17.57
CA TYR A 42 -8.22 6.22 -16.52
C TYR A 42 -9.04 6.59 -15.27
N SER A 43 -9.23 5.59 -14.41
CA SER A 43 -9.90 5.69 -13.10
C SER A 43 -8.93 5.35 -11.96
N LEU A 44 -9.20 5.90 -10.77
CA LEU A 44 -8.41 5.79 -9.56
C LEU A 44 -9.21 5.12 -8.45
N PHE A 45 -8.57 4.22 -7.72
CA PHE A 45 -9.08 3.70 -6.45
C PHE A 45 -7.95 3.74 -5.43
N LEU A 46 -8.08 4.61 -4.45
CA LEU A 46 -6.99 4.97 -3.54
C LEU A 46 -7.25 4.47 -2.12
N GLY A 47 -6.18 4.00 -1.48
CA GLY A 47 -6.18 3.61 -0.09
C GLY A 47 -7.05 2.39 0.25
N ILE A 48 -7.32 1.49 -0.70
CA ILE A 48 -8.09 0.27 -0.43
C ILE A 48 -7.31 -0.60 0.55
N PRO A 49 -7.85 -0.94 1.73
CA PRO A 49 -7.16 -1.83 2.67
C PRO A 49 -7.06 -3.23 2.08
N TYR A 50 -5.92 -3.90 2.21
CA TYR A 50 -5.79 -5.32 1.81
C TYR A 50 -5.59 -6.26 3.01
N ALA A 51 -5.24 -5.68 4.16
CA ALA A 51 -5.04 -6.34 5.44
C ALA A 51 -5.20 -5.32 6.58
N ARG A 52 -5.18 -5.80 7.82
CA ARG A 52 -5.10 -4.94 9.02
C ARG A 52 -3.98 -5.43 9.93
N ILE A 53 -3.30 -4.50 10.59
CA ILE A 53 -2.32 -4.83 11.62
C ILE A 53 -3.09 -5.09 12.92
N ASN A 54 -2.72 -6.15 13.65
CA ASN A 54 -3.23 -6.38 14.99
C ASN A 54 -2.55 -5.38 15.94
N GLU A 55 -3.30 -4.44 16.50
CA GLU A 55 -2.77 -3.41 17.38
C GLU A 55 -2.19 -3.98 18.70
N GLN A 56 -2.66 -5.13 19.15
CA GLN A 56 -2.10 -5.81 20.33
C GLN A 56 -0.77 -6.51 20.02
N ASN A 57 -0.47 -6.76 18.75
CA ASN A 57 0.83 -7.28 18.32
C ASN A 57 1.18 -6.75 16.91
N PRO A 58 1.68 -5.50 16.81
CA PRO A 58 1.98 -4.88 15.52
C PRO A 58 3.20 -5.51 14.81
N PHE A 59 3.93 -6.38 15.51
CA PHE A 59 5.05 -7.17 15.00
C PHE A 59 4.61 -8.56 14.50
N GLY A 60 3.33 -8.91 14.71
CA GLY A 60 2.73 -10.19 14.34
C GLY A 60 2.26 -10.25 12.88
N VAL A 61 1.69 -11.40 12.49
CA VAL A 61 1.16 -11.58 11.13
C VAL A 61 -0.06 -10.67 10.94
N ALA A 62 -0.13 -9.97 9.80
CA ALA A 62 -1.29 -9.13 9.48
C ALA A 62 -2.55 -9.97 9.25
N GLU A 63 -3.68 -9.44 9.69
CA GLU A 63 -4.98 -10.11 9.59
C GLU A 63 -5.69 -9.75 8.28
N PRO A 64 -6.58 -10.62 7.78
CA PRO A 64 -7.51 -10.25 6.72
C PRO A 64 -8.32 -9.01 7.09
N TYR A 65 -8.48 -8.08 6.15
CA TYR A 65 -9.45 -7.01 6.33
C TYR A 65 -10.88 -7.58 6.19
N PRO A 66 -11.82 -7.23 7.08
CA PRO A 66 -13.16 -7.81 7.09
C PRO A 66 -13.96 -7.42 5.85
N TYR A 67 -14.83 -8.33 5.40
CA TYR A 67 -15.86 -8.02 4.40
C TYR A 67 -16.89 -7.05 5.00
N SER A 68 -17.41 -6.14 4.17
CA SER A 68 -18.49 -5.23 4.54
C SER A 68 -19.43 -4.99 3.36
N ASP A 69 -20.73 -4.89 3.62
CA ASP A 69 -21.72 -4.46 2.61
C ASP A 69 -21.74 -2.93 2.45
N ALA A 70 -21.05 -2.19 3.33
CA ALA A 70 -20.89 -0.75 3.18
C ALA A 70 -19.95 -0.43 2.00
N ILE A 71 -20.24 0.67 1.30
CA ILE A 71 -19.37 1.17 0.24
C ILE A 71 -18.11 1.77 0.87
N TYR A 72 -16.94 1.27 0.47
CA TYR A 72 -15.66 1.87 0.81
C TYR A 72 -15.33 3.01 -0.17
N GLU A 73 -15.06 4.20 0.34
CA GLU A 73 -14.69 5.38 -0.45
C GLU A 73 -13.17 5.43 -0.67
N ALA A 74 -12.75 5.19 -1.92
CA ALA A 74 -11.35 5.04 -2.29
C ALA A 74 -10.82 6.29 -3.02
N TYR A 75 -10.89 7.45 -2.35
CA TYR A 75 -10.58 8.76 -2.95
C TYR A 75 -9.26 9.36 -2.47
N GLU A 76 -8.76 8.92 -1.33
CA GLU A 76 -7.61 9.53 -0.67
C GLU A 76 -6.41 8.58 -0.66
N ASP A 77 -5.22 9.16 -0.80
CA ASP A 77 -3.98 8.43 -0.62
C ASP A 77 -3.92 7.85 0.80
N PRO A 78 -3.50 6.59 0.95
CA PRO A 78 -3.44 5.96 2.26
C PRO A 78 -2.39 6.63 3.15
N PRO A 79 -2.53 6.49 4.48
CA PRO A 79 -1.44 6.84 5.38
C PRO A 79 -0.20 6.00 5.06
N GLU A 80 0.97 6.63 5.21
CA GLU A 80 2.26 5.95 5.21
C GLU A 80 2.38 4.97 6.38
N CYS A 81 3.17 3.92 6.21
CA CYS A 81 3.61 3.12 7.36
C CYS A 81 4.56 3.93 8.25
N PRO A 82 4.65 3.62 9.56
CA PRO A 82 5.48 4.37 10.49
C PRO A 82 6.93 4.40 10.03
N GLN A 83 7.50 5.60 9.90
CA GLN A 83 8.85 5.81 9.37
C GLN A 83 9.38 7.20 9.71
N MET A 84 10.71 7.35 9.65
CA MET A 84 11.39 8.64 9.72
C MET A 84 11.65 9.17 8.30
N LEU A 85 10.89 10.16 7.85
CA LEU A 85 11.06 10.78 6.54
C LEU A 85 11.70 12.16 6.70
N ALA A 86 12.93 12.34 6.19
CA ALA A 86 13.66 13.61 6.30
C ALA A 86 13.78 14.15 7.74
N SER A 87 13.93 13.25 8.71
CA SER A 87 13.96 13.51 10.17
C SER A 87 12.61 13.81 10.82
N ASP A 88 11.51 13.78 10.08
CA ASP A 88 10.16 13.89 10.63
C ASP A 88 9.55 12.50 10.81
N PRO A 89 9.05 12.16 12.01
CA PRO A 89 8.31 10.91 12.21
C PRO A 89 6.89 11.03 11.63
N ILE A 90 6.55 10.12 10.71
CA ILE A 90 5.28 10.12 9.98
C ILE A 90 4.64 8.74 9.93
N GLY A 91 3.39 8.67 9.46
CA GLY A 91 2.68 7.42 9.22
C GLY A 91 1.92 6.89 10.44
N ASN A 92 1.24 5.75 10.27
CA ASN A 92 0.53 5.04 11.33
C ASN A 92 0.39 3.54 10.98
N LEU A 93 -0.12 2.74 11.92
CA LEU A 93 -0.29 1.29 11.72
C LEU A 93 -1.49 0.92 10.82
N ASP A 94 -2.36 1.86 10.43
CA ASP A 94 -3.42 1.62 9.44
C ASP A 94 -2.91 1.81 7.99
N CYS A 95 -1.70 1.31 7.71
CA CYS A 95 -0.99 1.58 6.46
C CYS A 95 -1.06 0.44 5.42
N LEU A 96 -1.65 -0.73 5.74
CA LEU A 96 -1.71 -1.89 4.84
C LEU A 96 -2.80 -1.73 3.76
N ARG A 97 -2.55 -0.76 2.89
CA ARG A 97 -3.46 -0.26 1.87
C ARG A 97 -2.78 -0.18 0.51
N LEU A 98 -3.57 -0.18 -0.55
CA LEU A 98 -3.09 -0.11 -1.93
C LEU A 98 -3.85 0.90 -2.77
N ASN A 99 -3.17 1.41 -3.79
CA ASN A 99 -3.71 2.29 -4.81
C ASN A 99 -3.83 1.51 -6.14
N ILE A 100 -4.90 1.71 -6.90
CA ILE A 100 -5.15 1.09 -8.21
C ILE A 100 -5.44 2.16 -9.25
N TYR A 101 -4.77 2.05 -10.40
CA TYR A 101 -4.95 2.90 -11.57
C TYR A 101 -5.43 2.02 -12.71
N VAL A 102 -6.63 2.30 -13.23
CA VAL A 102 -7.34 1.43 -14.18
C VAL A 102 -7.60 2.19 -15.48
N PRO A 103 -7.05 1.77 -16.63
CA PRO A 103 -7.36 2.38 -17.91
C PRO A 103 -8.86 2.24 -18.22
N ASN A 104 -9.49 3.26 -18.82
CA ASN A 104 -10.94 3.21 -19.14
C ASN A 104 -11.30 2.08 -20.13
N LYS A 105 -10.31 1.54 -20.84
CA LYS A 105 -10.48 0.39 -21.74
C LYS A 105 -10.58 -0.95 -21.00
N ALA A 106 -10.18 -1.02 -19.72
CA ALA A 106 -10.23 -2.24 -18.93
C ALA A 106 -11.70 -2.64 -18.69
N SER A 107 -12.02 -3.90 -18.94
CA SER A 107 -13.35 -4.44 -18.64
C SER A 107 -13.29 -5.95 -18.48
N PHE A 108 -14.41 -6.55 -18.05
CA PHE A 108 -14.54 -8.01 -18.00
C PHE A 108 -14.24 -8.70 -19.35
N ARG A 109 -14.54 -8.03 -20.48
CA ARG A 109 -14.29 -8.55 -21.83
C ARG A 109 -12.92 -8.19 -22.39
N ASN A 110 -12.31 -7.13 -21.87
CA ASN A 110 -10.99 -6.66 -22.27
C ASN A 110 -10.08 -6.62 -21.04
N LYS A 111 -9.56 -7.80 -20.67
CA LYS A 111 -8.67 -7.93 -19.52
C LYS A 111 -7.28 -7.41 -19.85
N LEU A 112 -6.75 -6.55 -18.99
CA LEU A 112 -5.45 -5.90 -19.18
C LEU A 112 -4.37 -6.50 -18.25
N PRO A 113 -3.10 -6.52 -18.68
CA PRO A 113 -1.99 -6.89 -17.79
C PRO A 113 -1.93 -6.00 -16.55
N VAL A 114 -1.41 -6.55 -15.45
CA VAL A 114 -1.32 -5.89 -14.15
C VAL A 114 0.13 -5.70 -13.78
N ILE A 115 0.55 -4.47 -13.51
CA ILE A 115 1.85 -4.16 -12.89
C ILE A 115 1.60 -3.89 -11.40
N VAL A 116 2.33 -4.62 -10.55
CA VAL A 116 2.34 -4.39 -9.10
C VAL A 116 3.66 -3.72 -8.73
N TRP A 117 3.59 -2.46 -8.30
CA TRP A 117 4.75 -1.67 -7.91
C TRP A 117 5.08 -1.87 -6.43
N LEU A 118 6.22 -2.47 -6.12
CA LEU A 118 6.77 -2.52 -4.77
C LEU A 118 7.82 -1.41 -4.61
N HIS A 119 7.53 -0.44 -3.73
CA HIS A 119 8.38 0.73 -3.56
C HIS A 119 9.74 0.38 -2.93
N GLY A 120 10.74 1.24 -3.15
CA GLY A 120 12.05 1.17 -2.51
C GLY A 120 12.08 1.81 -1.12
N GLY A 121 13.27 2.19 -0.66
CA GLY A 121 13.47 2.90 0.61
C GLY A 121 14.14 2.09 1.73
N GLY A 122 14.98 1.11 1.35
CA GLY A 122 15.84 0.39 2.30
C GLY A 122 15.09 -0.38 3.38
N PHE A 123 13.82 -0.71 3.16
CA PHE A 123 12.91 -1.32 4.14
C PHE A 123 12.55 -0.44 5.34
N SER A 124 12.98 0.83 5.38
CA SER A 124 12.76 1.74 6.50
C SER A 124 11.94 2.98 6.15
N VAL A 125 11.89 3.35 4.87
CA VAL A 125 11.08 4.47 4.36
C VAL A 125 10.39 4.07 3.05
N GLY A 126 9.44 4.89 2.59
CA GLY A 126 8.71 4.71 1.33
C GLY A 126 7.20 4.67 1.52
N TYR A 127 6.48 4.82 0.41
CA TYR A 127 5.02 4.89 0.37
C TYR A 127 4.51 4.74 -1.07
N ASN A 128 3.20 4.64 -1.26
CA ASN A 128 2.53 4.46 -2.56
C ASN A 128 1.73 5.68 -3.06
N LYS A 129 1.95 6.85 -2.46
CA LYS A 129 1.21 8.08 -2.77
C LYS A 129 1.35 8.50 -4.24
N GLN A 130 0.27 9.03 -4.79
CA GLN A 130 0.15 9.42 -6.21
C GLN A 130 1.22 10.42 -6.67
N ASN A 131 1.61 11.36 -5.81
CA ASN A 131 2.55 12.43 -6.16
C ASN A 131 3.96 11.91 -6.45
N TYR A 132 4.33 10.74 -5.94
CA TYR A 132 5.66 10.17 -6.09
C TYR A 132 5.66 8.89 -6.93
N PHE A 133 4.75 7.95 -6.63
CA PHE A 133 4.66 6.64 -7.29
C PHE A 133 3.33 6.44 -8.02
N GLY A 134 2.70 7.53 -8.46
CA GLY A 134 1.45 7.47 -9.20
C GLY A 134 1.56 6.70 -10.52
N GLY A 135 0.60 5.82 -10.77
CA GLY A 135 0.52 5.01 -11.99
C GLY A 135 0.16 5.78 -13.26
N LYS A 136 0.02 7.12 -13.20
CA LYS A 136 -0.52 7.97 -14.27
C LYS A 136 0.20 7.87 -15.61
N TYR A 137 1.50 7.54 -15.62
CA TYR A 137 2.26 7.39 -16.86
C TYR A 137 2.13 5.97 -17.43
N LEU A 138 2.20 4.95 -16.57
CA LEU A 138 2.09 3.55 -16.96
C LEU A 138 0.68 3.19 -17.43
N VAL A 139 -0.36 3.71 -16.76
CA VAL A 139 -1.77 3.43 -17.07
C VAL A 139 -2.15 3.81 -18.51
N LYS A 140 -1.42 4.74 -19.15
CA LYS A 140 -1.61 5.14 -20.55
C LYS A 140 -1.22 4.07 -21.57
N HIS A 141 -0.51 3.02 -21.13
CA HIS A 141 -0.06 1.91 -21.95
C HIS A 141 -0.96 0.67 -21.83
N ASP A 142 -2.25 0.87 -21.52
CA ASP A 142 -3.24 -0.21 -21.39
C ASP A 142 -2.82 -1.30 -20.39
N VAL A 143 -2.26 -0.88 -19.25
CA VAL A 143 -1.94 -1.73 -18.10
C VAL A 143 -2.61 -1.20 -16.83
N ILE A 144 -3.07 -2.09 -15.97
CA ILE A 144 -3.52 -1.73 -14.63
C ILE A 144 -2.30 -1.63 -13.73
N VAL A 145 -2.21 -0.57 -12.94
CA VAL A 145 -1.12 -0.39 -11.97
C VAL A 145 -1.68 -0.53 -10.57
N VAL A 146 -1.07 -1.38 -9.75
CA VAL A 146 -1.38 -1.53 -8.33
C VAL A 146 -0.14 -1.20 -7.51
N ALA A 147 -0.28 -0.37 -6.49
CA ALA A 147 0.84 0.01 -5.62
C ALA A 147 0.44 -0.20 -4.15
N PRO A 148 0.84 -1.30 -3.49
CA PRO A 148 0.64 -1.50 -2.06
C PRO A 148 1.72 -0.81 -1.21
N ASN A 149 1.31 -0.33 -0.03
CA ASN A 149 2.22 -0.12 1.09
C ASN A 149 2.48 -1.45 1.81
N TYR A 150 3.57 -1.56 2.56
CA TYR A 150 3.87 -2.71 3.43
C TYR A 150 4.65 -2.21 4.66
N ARG A 151 4.60 -2.92 5.79
CA ARG A 151 5.28 -2.47 7.02
C ARG A 151 6.79 -2.28 6.80
N LEU A 152 7.32 -1.24 7.44
CA LEU A 152 8.71 -0.81 7.36
C LEU A 152 9.37 -0.87 8.75
N GLY A 153 10.70 -0.76 8.77
CA GLY A 153 11.52 -0.66 9.97
C GLY A 153 11.21 -1.77 10.97
N VAL A 154 11.09 -1.38 12.25
CA VAL A 154 10.84 -2.31 13.35
C VAL A 154 9.56 -3.11 13.17
N TYR A 155 8.48 -2.47 12.70
CA TYR A 155 7.19 -3.13 12.49
C TYR A 155 7.24 -4.15 11.35
N GLY A 156 8.04 -3.90 10.32
CA GLY A 156 8.17 -4.76 9.16
C GLY A 156 9.18 -5.90 9.33
N PHE A 157 10.24 -5.71 10.11
CA PHE A 157 11.42 -6.55 10.02
C PHE A 157 12.04 -6.99 11.36
N MET A 158 11.45 -6.62 12.51
CA MET A 158 11.84 -7.24 13.78
C MET A 158 11.58 -8.75 13.74
N CYS A 159 12.57 -9.54 14.18
CA CYS A 159 12.52 -10.99 14.23
C CYS A 159 13.09 -11.47 15.57
N LEU A 160 12.30 -12.23 16.32
CA LEU A 160 12.72 -12.87 17.57
C LEU A 160 12.75 -14.40 17.47
N ASP A 161 12.55 -14.93 16.26
CA ASP A 161 12.41 -16.37 16.02
C ASP A 161 11.33 -17.03 16.89
N THR A 162 10.27 -16.28 17.19
CA THR A 162 9.08 -16.77 17.91
C THR A 162 7.83 -16.72 17.02
N PRO A 163 6.77 -17.50 17.34
CA PRO A 163 5.50 -17.41 16.62
C PRO A 163 4.87 -16.02 16.65
N GLU A 164 5.07 -15.26 17.72
CA GLU A 164 4.50 -13.92 17.94
C GLU A 164 5.25 -12.86 17.13
N VAL A 165 6.57 -12.97 17.01
CA VAL A 165 7.43 -12.04 16.25
C VAL A 165 8.34 -12.82 15.27
N PRO A 166 7.75 -13.43 14.22
CA PRO A 166 8.45 -14.39 13.35
C PRO A 166 9.32 -13.76 12.26
N GLY A 167 9.51 -12.43 12.27
CA GLY A 167 10.29 -11.73 11.25
C GLY A 167 9.61 -11.55 9.90
N ASN A 168 10.22 -10.71 9.04
CA ASN A 168 9.84 -10.52 7.63
C ASN A 168 8.37 -10.15 7.41
N GLN A 169 7.78 -9.39 8.32
CA GLN A 169 6.39 -8.97 8.21
C GLN A 169 6.14 -8.07 6.99
N GLY A 170 7.06 -7.17 6.64
CA GLY A 170 6.95 -6.39 5.41
C GLY A 170 6.85 -7.26 4.15
N LEU A 171 7.62 -8.36 4.07
CA LEU A 171 7.52 -9.33 2.96
C LEU A 171 6.21 -10.14 3.02
N LYS A 172 5.75 -10.51 4.22
CA LYS A 172 4.47 -11.21 4.43
C LYS A 172 3.28 -10.31 4.08
N ASP A 173 3.37 -9.02 4.34
CA ASP A 173 2.38 -8.00 3.96
C ASP A 173 2.32 -7.87 2.42
N GLN A 174 3.47 -7.82 1.75
CA GLN A 174 3.52 -7.84 0.29
C GLN A 174 2.88 -9.11 -0.28
N LEU A 175 3.18 -10.29 0.26
CA LEU A 175 2.54 -11.55 -0.15
C LEU A 175 1.03 -11.50 0.08
N ARG A 176 0.58 -10.89 1.18
CA ARG A 176 -0.84 -10.68 1.46
C ARG A 176 -1.50 -9.74 0.44
N ALA A 177 -0.84 -8.66 0.06
CA ALA A 177 -1.28 -7.78 -1.02
C ALA A 177 -1.36 -8.54 -2.35
N LEU A 178 -0.39 -9.40 -2.68
CA LEU A 178 -0.43 -10.23 -3.90
C LEU A 178 -1.61 -11.20 -3.91
N ARG A 179 -1.93 -11.83 -2.77
CA ARG A 179 -3.14 -12.65 -2.63
C ARG A 179 -4.40 -11.84 -2.87
N TRP A 180 -4.49 -10.66 -2.25
CA TRP A 180 -5.59 -9.74 -2.45
C TRP A 180 -5.74 -9.35 -3.92
N ILE A 181 -4.63 -9.04 -4.61
CA ILE A 181 -4.61 -8.68 -6.03
C ILE A 181 -5.12 -9.84 -6.88
N ARG A 182 -4.62 -11.07 -6.66
CA ARG A 182 -5.12 -12.26 -7.37
C ARG A 182 -6.63 -12.43 -7.21
N ASP A 183 -7.14 -12.24 -5.99
CA ASP A 183 -8.54 -12.52 -5.66
C ASP A 183 -9.50 -11.41 -6.16
N ASN A 184 -9.01 -10.19 -6.41
CA ASN A 184 -9.86 -9.02 -6.68
C ASN A 184 -9.59 -8.30 -8.01
N ILE A 185 -8.40 -8.39 -8.60
CA ILE A 185 -8.02 -7.50 -9.72
C ILE A 185 -8.85 -7.74 -10.98
N ALA A 186 -9.45 -8.92 -11.11
CA ALA A 186 -10.38 -9.23 -12.20
C ALA A 186 -11.62 -8.32 -12.18
N SER A 187 -12.08 -7.87 -11.00
CA SER A 187 -13.21 -6.93 -10.89
C SER A 187 -12.89 -5.55 -11.49
N PHE A 188 -11.60 -5.20 -11.58
CA PHE A 188 -11.13 -3.98 -12.22
C PHE A 188 -10.77 -4.19 -13.71
N GLY A 189 -11.05 -5.37 -14.28
CA GLY A 189 -10.65 -5.73 -15.63
C GLY A 189 -9.18 -6.17 -15.74
N GLY A 190 -8.54 -6.57 -14.64
CA GLY A 190 -7.20 -7.13 -14.65
C GLY A 190 -7.16 -8.59 -15.09
N ASP A 191 -6.10 -8.96 -15.81
CA ASP A 191 -5.78 -10.33 -16.15
C ASP A 191 -4.91 -10.97 -15.04
N VAL A 192 -5.53 -11.81 -14.21
CA VAL A 192 -4.86 -12.54 -13.11
C VAL A 192 -3.75 -13.47 -13.60
N SER A 193 -3.70 -13.79 -14.90
CA SER A 193 -2.64 -14.60 -15.51
C SER A 193 -1.47 -13.79 -16.08
N LYS A 194 -1.52 -12.45 -15.94
CA LYS A 194 -0.51 -11.51 -16.45
C LYS A 194 -0.15 -10.47 -15.40
N ILE A 195 0.27 -10.95 -14.25
CA ILE A 195 0.76 -10.11 -13.15
C ILE A 195 2.27 -9.96 -13.27
N THR A 196 2.76 -8.72 -13.30
CA THR A 196 4.19 -8.38 -13.32
C THR A 196 4.53 -7.64 -12.04
N LEU A 197 5.49 -8.15 -11.27
CA LEU A 197 6.06 -7.38 -10.17
C LEU A 197 7.12 -6.42 -10.71
N MET A 198 7.09 -5.17 -10.27
CA MET A 198 8.07 -4.15 -10.65
C MET A 198 8.49 -3.41 -9.38
N GLY A 199 9.78 -3.19 -9.18
CA GLY A 199 10.26 -2.55 -7.97
C GLY A 199 11.68 -2.07 -8.08
N GLU A 200 12.01 -1.05 -7.28
CA GLU A 200 13.32 -0.40 -7.25
C GLU A 200 13.97 -0.54 -5.88
N SER A 201 15.29 -0.71 -5.84
CA SER A 201 16.08 -0.82 -4.60
C SER A 201 15.51 -1.91 -3.67
N ALA A 202 15.08 -1.57 -2.45
CA ALA A 202 14.43 -2.50 -1.53
C ALA A 202 13.18 -3.18 -2.12
N GLY A 203 12.47 -2.53 -3.04
CA GLY A 203 11.37 -3.12 -3.80
C GLY A 203 11.85 -4.20 -4.77
N SER A 204 12.97 -3.98 -5.47
CA SER A 204 13.61 -5.01 -6.31
C SER A 204 14.09 -6.19 -5.46
N THR A 205 14.74 -5.91 -4.33
CA THR A 205 15.15 -6.94 -3.35
C THR A 205 13.95 -7.73 -2.81
N SER A 206 12.82 -7.06 -2.57
CA SER A 206 11.57 -7.71 -2.16
C SER A 206 11.06 -8.69 -3.22
N ILE A 207 11.09 -8.29 -4.49
CA ILE A 207 10.69 -9.15 -5.60
C ILE A 207 11.61 -10.36 -5.70
N GLU A 208 12.92 -10.18 -5.55
CA GLU A 208 13.87 -11.31 -5.52
C GLU A 208 13.57 -12.28 -4.36
N ALA A 209 13.18 -11.77 -3.18
CA ALA A 209 12.73 -12.62 -2.08
C ALA A 209 11.46 -13.42 -2.43
N HIS A 210 10.50 -12.82 -3.14
CA HIS A 210 9.30 -13.53 -3.61
C HIS A 210 9.61 -14.56 -4.70
N ILE A 211 10.61 -14.34 -5.55
CA ILE A 211 11.08 -15.33 -6.53
C ILE A 211 11.67 -16.56 -5.84
N LEU A 212 12.47 -16.35 -4.78
CA LEU A 212 13.14 -17.42 -4.04
C LEU A 212 12.22 -18.12 -3.02
N SER A 213 11.15 -17.47 -2.61
CA SER A 213 10.18 -18.01 -1.67
C SER A 213 9.53 -19.28 -2.20
N LYS A 214 9.49 -20.34 -1.37
CA LYS A 214 8.78 -21.60 -1.69
C LYS A 214 7.33 -21.60 -1.22
N THR A 215 6.86 -20.49 -0.64
CA THR A 215 5.51 -20.42 -0.03
C THR A 215 4.43 -20.38 -1.10
N GLU A 216 4.52 -19.43 -2.04
CA GLU A 216 3.52 -19.22 -3.08
C GLU A 216 4.09 -18.31 -4.19
N THR A 217 3.75 -18.58 -5.44
CA THR A 217 4.10 -17.71 -6.58
C THR A 217 2.80 -17.17 -7.19
N LEU A 218 2.63 -15.84 -7.16
CA LEU A 218 1.38 -15.14 -7.52
C LEU A 218 1.55 -14.13 -8.65
N PHE A 219 2.63 -14.27 -9.42
CA PHE A 219 3.01 -13.38 -10.50
C PHE A 219 3.66 -14.18 -11.63
N ASN A 220 3.74 -13.57 -12.81
CA ASN A 220 4.19 -14.20 -14.05
C ASN A 220 5.51 -13.61 -14.53
N ASN A 221 5.72 -12.31 -14.33
CA ASN A 221 6.93 -11.60 -14.75
C ASN A 221 7.46 -10.72 -13.62
N VAL A 222 8.73 -10.34 -13.74
CA VAL A 222 9.40 -9.47 -12.77
C VAL A 222 10.26 -8.43 -13.50
N ILE A 223 10.34 -7.23 -12.92
CA ILE A 223 11.23 -6.16 -13.32
C ILE A 223 11.99 -5.72 -12.06
N LEU A 224 13.30 -5.99 -12.06
CA LEU A 224 14.20 -5.77 -10.93
C LEU A 224 15.06 -4.53 -11.23
N GLN A 225 14.81 -3.42 -10.53
CA GLN A 225 15.56 -2.17 -10.73
C GLN A 225 16.51 -1.91 -9.55
N SER A 226 17.81 -2.03 -9.79
CA SER A 226 18.84 -1.56 -8.84
C SER A 226 18.76 -2.12 -7.41
N GLY A 227 18.32 -3.36 -7.23
CA GLY A 227 18.32 -4.03 -5.91
C GLY A 227 18.42 -5.55 -6.00
N THR A 228 19.14 -6.13 -5.04
CA THR A 228 19.34 -7.59 -4.92
C THR A 228 19.48 -8.02 -3.45
N LEU A 229 19.11 -9.26 -3.14
CA LEU A 229 19.36 -9.97 -1.90
C LEU A 229 20.83 -10.27 -1.65
N LEU A 230 21.66 -10.30 -2.69
CA LEU A 230 23.11 -10.55 -2.57
C LEU A 230 23.86 -9.37 -1.95
N LYS A 231 23.21 -8.22 -1.76
CA LYS A 231 23.81 -7.08 -1.09
C LYS A 231 24.07 -7.44 0.38
N PRO A 232 25.31 -7.27 0.89
CA PRO A 232 25.58 -7.43 2.32
C PRO A 232 24.61 -6.60 3.16
N GLN A 233 24.22 -7.10 4.33
CA GLN A 233 23.27 -6.48 5.27
C GLN A 233 21.77 -6.61 4.92
N VAL A 234 21.41 -7.11 3.72
CA VAL A 234 20.00 -7.36 3.40
C VAL A 234 19.46 -8.61 4.11
N ILE A 235 20.28 -9.67 4.13
CA ILE A 235 20.01 -10.87 4.92
C ILE A 235 20.95 -10.81 6.12
N SER A 236 20.38 -10.87 7.32
CA SER A 236 21.11 -10.82 8.58
C SER A 236 20.50 -11.80 9.58
N GLU A 237 21.32 -12.27 10.52
CA GLU A 237 20.81 -12.98 11.70
C GLU A 237 19.93 -12.04 12.54
N PRO A 238 18.86 -12.56 13.18
CA PRO A 238 18.00 -11.76 14.03
C PRO A 238 18.73 -11.29 15.28
N ASP A 239 18.51 -10.04 15.67
CA ASP A 239 18.92 -9.53 16.98
C ASP A 239 17.81 -9.80 18.00
N LEU A 240 17.94 -10.92 18.73
CA LEU A 240 16.92 -11.38 19.69
C LEU A 240 16.72 -10.42 20.88
N ASN A 241 17.62 -9.44 21.06
CA ASN A 241 17.51 -8.41 22.10
C ASN A 241 17.04 -7.05 21.51
N ALA A 242 16.62 -6.99 20.25
CA ALA A 242 16.17 -5.76 19.62
C ALA A 242 15.05 -5.04 20.40
N PRO A 243 14.01 -5.71 20.95
CA PRO A 243 12.96 -5.05 21.72
C PRO A 243 13.54 -4.34 22.95
N ILE A 244 14.38 -5.04 23.72
CA ILE A 244 15.06 -4.51 24.91
C ILE A 244 15.89 -3.25 24.55
N LYS A 245 16.73 -3.34 23.52
CA LYS A 245 17.56 -2.21 23.08
C LYS A 245 16.74 -1.00 22.66
N ILE A 246 15.58 -1.22 22.04
CA ILE A 246 14.69 -0.12 21.61
C ILE A 246 14.04 0.52 22.84
N VAL A 247 13.46 -0.27 23.74
CA VAL A 247 12.76 0.29 24.91
C VAL A 247 13.69 1.01 25.88
N GLU A 248 14.97 0.61 25.95
CA GLU A 248 16.01 1.34 26.69
C GLU A 248 16.18 2.78 26.17
N GLN A 249 16.12 3.00 24.85
CA GLN A 249 16.16 4.34 24.26
C GLN A 249 14.87 5.14 24.53
N LEU A 250 13.76 4.45 24.81
CA LEU A 250 12.47 5.04 25.14
C LEU A 250 12.27 5.22 26.66
N GLY A 251 13.29 4.91 27.46
CA GLY A 251 13.30 5.15 28.91
C GLY A 251 12.81 3.98 29.78
N LEU A 252 12.48 2.82 29.19
CA LEU A 252 12.16 1.60 29.93
C LEU A 252 13.40 0.72 30.06
N GLN A 253 13.76 0.33 31.28
CA GLN A 253 14.85 -0.60 31.54
C GLN A 253 14.25 -1.98 31.85
N THR A 254 14.55 -2.98 31.02
CA THR A 254 14.07 -4.36 31.19
C THR A 254 15.05 -5.33 30.54
N ASP A 255 15.11 -6.57 31.04
CA ASP A 255 15.81 -7.70 30.41
C ASP A 255 14.82 -8.72 29.82
N ASN A 256 13.52 -8.37 29.77
CA ASN A 256 12.43 -9.25 29.35
C ASN A 256 11.81 -8.78 28.02
N ASN A 257 11.96 -9.59 26.98
CA ASN A 257 11.39 -9.31 25.66
C ASN A 257 9.86 -9.18 25.68
N SER A 258 9.13 -9.92 26.52
CA SER A 258 7.67 -9.83 26.59
C SER A 258 7.22 -8.47 27.13
N GLU A 259 7.90 -7.97 28.17
CA GLU A 259 7.65 -6.63 28.73
C GLU A 259 8.02 -5.54 27.71
N ALA A 260 9.17 -5.69 27.04
CA ALA A 260 9.60 -4.77 26.00
C ALA A 260 8.59 -4.72 24.83
N LEU A 261 8.08 -5.87 24.37
CA LEU A 261 7.08 -5.93 23.30
C LEU A 261 5.74 -5.33 23.71
N GLU A 262 5.29 -5.57 24.94
CA GLU A 262 4.07 -4.96 25.47
C GLU A 262 4.17 -3.43 25.48
N PHE A 263 5.30 -2.90 25.96
CA PHE A 263 5.59 -1.47 25.91
C PHE A 263 5.57 -0.95 24.45
N LEU A 264 6.29 -1.60 23.54
CA LEU A 264 6.37 -1.15 22.14
C LEU A 264 5.04 -1.26 21.39
N SER A 265 4.15 -2.18 21.79
CA SER A 265 2.83 -2.34 21.15
C SER A 265 1.88 -1.16 21.45
N THR A 266 2.12 -0.43 22.53
CA THR A 266 1.29 0.70 22.98
C THR A 266 1.96 2.06 22.82
N ALA A 267 3.25 2.08 22.49
CA ALA A 267 4.01 3.30 22.21
C ALA A 267 3.47 4.02 20.95
N ASP A 268 3.65 5.34 20.90
CA ASP A 268 3.37 6.09 19.66
C ASP A 268 4.26 5.52 18.54
N PRO A 269 3.69 5.07 17.40
CA PRO A 269 4.49 4.57 16.30
C PRO A 269 5.35 5.64 15.61
N LYS A 270 5.16 6.93 15.92
CA LYS A 270 5.93 8.07 15.42
C LYS A 270 7.07 8.45 16.36
#